data_AF-A0A940VJ27-F1
#
_entry.id   AF-A0A940VJ27-F1
#
_cell.length_a   1.000
_cell.length_b   1.000
_cell.length_c   1.000
_cell.angle_alpha   90.00
_cell.angle_beta   90.00
_cell.angle_gamma   90.00
#
_symmetry.space_group_name_H-M   'P 1'
#
loop_
_entity.id
_entity.type
_entity.pdbx_description
1 polymer ?
#
loop_
_entity_poly.entity_id
_entity_poly.type
_entity_poly.pdbx_seq_one_letter_code
_entity_poly.pdbx_strand_id
1 'polypeptide(L)'
;MTRYIIRRLALSLFVLFGVSIVVFGLIHLAPGDPARLMLYDTAPEEEVQAMRKTLGLDQPLYLQYWLFLSNALRGDLGQSL
;
A
#
# COMPACT_ATOMS: atom_id res chain seq x y z
N MET A 1 7.26 26.26 -22.48
CA MET A 1 6.36 25.86 -21.37
C MET A 1 6.15 24.35 -21.28
N THR A 2 5.80 23.64 -22.35
CA THR A 2 5.53 22.18 -22.33
C THR A 2 6.69 21.31 -21.81
N ARG A 3 7.93 21.56 -22.25
CA ARG A 3 9.13 20.85 -21.76
C ARG A 3 9.36 21.03 -20.26
N TYR A 4 9.04 22.21 -19.73
CA TYR A 4 9.14 22.50 -18.29
C TYR A 4 8.06 21.75 -17.50
N ILE A 5 6.82 21.72 -18.00
CA ILE A 5 5.71 20.99 -17.37
C ILE A 5 6.01 19.48 -17.34
N ILE A 6 6.47 18.89 -18.45
CA ILE A 6 6.82 17.46 -18.52
C ILE A 6 7.93 17.13 -17.53
N ARG A 7 9.00 17.95 -17.50
CA ARG A 7 10.11 17.75 -16.55
C ARG A 7 9.63 17.82 -15.10
N ARG A 8 8.74 18.77 -14.79
CA ARG A 8 8.18 18.95 -13.45
C ARG A 8 7.30 17.77 -13.06
N LEU A 9 6.42 17.30 -13.94
CA LEU A 9 5.59 16.12 -13.70
C LEU A 9 6.43 14.85 -13.48
N ALA A 10 7.46 14.64 -14.30
CA ALA A 10 8.36 13.49 -14.13
C ALA A 10 9.10 13.52 -12.78
N LEU A 11 9.60 14.69 -12.37
CA LEU A 11 10.23 14.86 -11.06
C LEU A 11 9.23 14.63 -9.92
N SER A 12 8.03 15.17 -10.03
CA SER A 12 6.97 14.97 -9.03
C SER A 12 6.58 13.49 -8.90
N LEU A 13 6.41 12.78 -10.02
CA LEU A 13 6.14 11.34 -10.04
C LEU A 13 7.28 10.55 -9.39
N PHE A 14 8.53 10.91 -9.70
CA PHE A 14 9.71 10.26 -9.10
C PHE A 14 9.77 10.44 -7.58
N VAL A 15 9.53 11.67 -7.10
CA VAL A 15 9.47 11.96 -5.66
C VAL A 15 8.32 11.21 -5.01
N LEU A 16 7.13 11.24 -5.60
CA LEU A 16 5.96 10.54 -5.08
C LEU A 16 6.20 9.03 -4.97
N PHE A 17 6.83 8.45 -5.99
CA PHE A 17 7.21 7.04 -6.02
C PHE A 17 8.26 6.70 -4.94
N GLY A 18 9.24 7.58 -4.72
CA GLY A 18 10.21 7.41 -3.63
C GLY A 18 9.53 7.43 -2.26
N VAL A 19 8.64 8.40 -2.04
CA VAL A 19 7.87 8.53 -0.79
C VAL A 19 6.95 7.31 -0.59
N SER A 20 6.28 6.83 -1.64
CA SER A 20 5.40 5.66 -1.52
C SER A 20 6.15 4.40 -1.13
N ILE A 21 7.35 4.17 -1.65
CA ILE A 21 8.19 3.03 -1.23
C ILE A 21 8.56 3.17 0.25
N VAL A 22 8.99 4.36 0.69
CA VAL A 22 9.39 4.59 2.08
C VAL A 22 8.21 4.36 3.03
N VAL A 23 7.04 4.95 2.74
CA VAL A 23 5.83 4.78 3.57
C VAL A 23 5.39 3.31 3.59
N PHE A 24 5.35 2.66 2.43
CA PHE A 24 5.00 1.24 2.33
C PHE A 24 5.96 0.38 3.16
N GLY A 25 7.26 0.63 3.06
CA GLY A 25 8.28 -0.05 3.85
C GLY A 25 8.12 0.19 5.36
N LEU A 26 7.85 1.43 5.77
CA LEU A 26 7.62 1.77 7.18
C LEU A 26 6.43 1.03 7.78
N ILE A 27 5.33 0.89 7.03
CA ILE A 27 4.14 0.13 7.46
C ILE A 27 4.48 -1.35 7.63
N HIS A 28 5.29 -1.94 6.74
CA HIS A 28 5.69 -3.35 6.82
C HIS A 28 6.76 -3.62 7.88
N LEU A 29 7.56 -2.61 8.23
CA LEU A 29 8.55 -2.69 9.31
C LEU A 29 7.94 -2.37 10.67
N ALA A 30 6.76 -1.75 10.71
CA ALA A 30 6.08 -1.44 11.95
C ALA A 30 5.71 -2.75 12.69
N PRO A 31 5.90 -2.80 14.02
CA PRO A 31 5.50 -3.97 14.80
C PRO A 31 3.96 -4.06 14.84
N GLY A 32 3.41 -5.10 14.22
CA GLY A 32 1.97 -5.34 14.14
C GLY A 32 1.62 -6.06 12.85
N ASP A 33 0.57 -6.88 12.87
CA ASP A 33 0.04 -7.47 11.65
C ASP A 33 -0.99 -6.51 11.03
N PRO A 34 -0.75 -5.93 9.84
CA PRO A 34 -1.70 -5.02 9.21
C PRO A 34 -3.09 -5.64 9.06
N ALA A 35 -3.20 -6.96 8.88
CA ALA A 35 -4.49 -7.64 8.85
C ALA A 35 -5.19 -7.66 10.22
N ARG A 36 -4.45 -7.82 11.32
CA ARG A 36 -5.01 -7.72 12.68
C ARG A 36 -5.35 -6.29 13.05
N LEU A 37 -4.58 -5.30 12.60
CA LEU A 37 -4.88 -3.88 12.85
C LEU A 37 -6.16 -3.42 12.14
N MET A 38 -6.53 -4.07 11.04
CA MET A 38 -7.79 -3.82 10.32
C MET A 38 -8.98 -4.55 10.92
N LEU A 39 -8.75 -5.58 11.73
CA LEU A 39 -9.78 -6.31 12.43
C LEU A 39 -9.89 -5.80 13.88
N TYR A 40 -11.02 -6.05 14.54
CA TYR A 40 -11.10 -5.80 15.98
C TYR A 40 -10.08 -6.69 16.71
N ASP A 41 -9.52 -6.19 17.82
CA ASP A 41 -8.44 -6.82 18.59
C ASP A 41 -8.76 -8.25 19.09
N THR A 42 -10.03 -8.66 19.00
CA THR A 42 -10.56 -9.99 19.36
C THR A 42 -11.03 -10.84 18.17
N ALA A 43 -10.72 -10.46 16.92
CA ALA A 43 -11.12 -11.24 15.76
C ALA A 43 -10.45 -12.64 15.77
N PRO A 44 -11.19 -13.72 15.49
CA PRO A 44 -10.62 -15.06 15.44
C PRO A 44 -9.53 -15.17 14.37
N GLU A 45 -8.51 -15.97 14.64
CA GLU A 45 -7.34 -16.15 13.77
C GLU A 45 -7.68 -16.58 12.34
N GLU A 46 -8.77 -17.31 12.16
CA GLU A 46 -9.27 -17.72 10.84
C GLU A 46 -9.71 -16.51 10.00
N GLU A 47 -10.32 -15.52 10.63
CA GLU A 47 -10.79 -14.28 9.98
C GLU A 47 -9.60 -13.37 9.63
N VAL A 48 -8.57 -13.33 10.49
CA VAL A 48 -7.29 -12.65 10.20
C VAL A 48 -6.61 -13.27 8.97
N GLN A 49 -6.56 -14.59 8.87
CA GLN A 49 -5.95 -15.28 7.74
C GLN A 49 -6.75 -15.11 6.44
N ALA A 50 -8.09 -15.13 6.52
CA ALA A 50 -8.95 -14.85 5.39
C ALA A 50 -8.78 -13.40 4.89
N MET A 51 -8.67 -12.45 5.82
CA MET A 51 -8.40 -11.04 5.51
C MET A 51 -7.02 -10.86 4.89
N ARG A 52 -5.97 -11.51 5.43
CA ARG A 52 -4.63 -11.50 4.83
C ARG A 52 -4.63 -11.92 3.36
N LYS A 53 -5.31 -13.02 3.05
CA LYS A 53 -5.42 -13.51 1.66
C LYS A 53 -6.22 -12.56 0.77
N THR A 54 -7.31 -11.99 1.29
CA THR A 54 -8.15 -11.04 0.54
C THR A 54 -7.39 -9.76 0.21
N LEU A 55 -6.57 -9.28 1.14
CA LEU A 55 -5.73 -8.11 0.97
C LEU A 55 -4.41 -8.40 0.22
N GLY A 56 -4.12 -9.66 -0.09
CA GLY A 56 -2.88 -10.08 -0.73
C GLY A 56 -1.64 -9.94 0.16
N LEU A 57 -1.81 -9.81 1.48
CA LEU A 57 -0.72 -9.68 2.46
C LEU A 57 0.10 -10.97 2.60
N ASP A 58 -0.38 -12.07 2.04
CA ASP A 58 0.32 -13.35 1.91
C ASP A 58 1.30 -13.41 0.71
N GLN A 59 1.25 -12.42 -0.18
CA GLN A 59 2.09 -12.37 -1.39
C GLN A 59 3.48 -11.79 -1.11
N PRO A 60 4.46 -11.98 -2.01
CA PRO A 60 5.75 -11.31 -1.89
C PRO A 60 5.62 -9.78 -1.85
N LEU A 61 6.48 -9.09 -1.08
CA LEU A 61 6.43 -7.62 -0.88
C LEU A 61 6.37 -6.81 -2.17
N TYR A 62 7.03 -7.27 -3.25
CA TYR A 62 6.99 -6.59 -4.54
C TYR A 62 5.62 -6.69 -5.22
N LEU A 63 4.88 -7.81 -5.05
CA LEU A 63 3.49 -7.91 -5.51
C LEU A 63 2.57 -7.04 -4.67
N GLN A 64 2.74 -7.05 -3.35
CA GLN A 64 1.95 -6.20 -2.45
C GLN A 64 2.10 -4.72 -2.79
N TYR A 65 3.34 -4.27 -3.04
CA TYR A 65 3.62 -2.90 -3.47
C TYR A 65 3.00 -2.58 -4.83
N TRP A 66 3.04 -3.53 -5.78
CA TRP A 66 2.41 -3.35 -7.09
C TRP A 66 0.88 -3.23 -6.99
N LEU A 67 0.24 -4.08 -6.18
CA LEU A 67 -1.19 -4.00 -5.88
C LEU A 67 -1.55 -2.64 -5.28
N PHE A 68 -0.83 -2.23 -4.24
CA PHE A 68 -0.99 -0.92 -3.61
C PHE A 68 -0.87 0.23 -4.61
N LEU A 69 0.19 0.25 -5.43
CA LEU A 69 0.42 1.30 -6.41
C LEU A 69 -0.67 1.30 -7.49
N SER A 70 -1.09 0.12 -7.95
CA SER A 70 -2.14 0.00 -8.98
C SER A 70 -3.51 0.48 -8.49
N ASN A 71 -3.85 0.20 -7.24
CA ASN A 71 -5.09 0.66 -6.61
C ASN A 71 -5.03 2.18 -6.39
N ALA A 72 -3.92 2.70 -5.85
CA ALA A 72 -3.73 4.13 -5.65
C ALA A 72 -3.82 4.94 -6.96
N LEU A 73 -3.26 4.43 -8.06
CA LEU A 73 -3.37 5.05 -9.39
C LEU A 73 -4.80 5.03 -9.95
N ARG A 74 -5.63 4.07 -9.53
CA ARG A 74 -7.07 3.99 -9.85
C ARG A 74 -7.93 4.87 -8.93
N GLY A 75 -7.32 5.55 -7.97
CA GLY A 75 -8.02 6.33 -6.93
C GLY A 75 -8.60 5.47 -5.81
N ASP A 76 -8.29 4.17 -5.79
CA ASP A 76 -8.67 3.25 -4.71
C ASP A 76 -7.55 3.29 -3.65
N LEU A 77 -7.77 4.08 -2.60
CA LEU A 77 -6.86 4.21 -1.48
C LEU A 77 -7.12 3.16 -0.39
N GLY A 78 -7.92 2.14 -0.69
CA GLY A 78 -8.49 1.21 0.27
C GLY A 78 -9.85 1.69 0.80
N GLN A 79 -10.56 0.78 1.45
CA GLN A 79 -11.80 1.12 2.15
C GLN A 79 -11.46 1.64 3.55
N SER A 80 -11.92 2.86 3.85
CA SER A 80 -11.95 3.34 5.23
C SER A 80 -13.03 2.54 5.97
N LEU A 81 -12.62 1.81 7.01
CA LEU A 81 -13.52 1.19 7.98
C LEU A 81 -14.07 2.24 8.95
#